data_AF-A0A5P2B912-F1
#
_entry.id   AF-A0A5P2B912-F1
#
_cell.length_a   1.000
_cell.length_b   1.000
_cell.length_c   1.000
_cell.angle_alpha   90.00
_cell.angle_beta   90.00
_cell.angle_gamma   90.00
#
_symmetry.space_group_name_H-M   'P 1'
#
loop_
_entity.id
_entity.type
_entity.pdbx_description
1 polymer ?
#
loop_
_entity_poly.entity_id
_entity_poly.type
_entity_poly.pdbx_seq_one_letter_code
_entity_poly.pdbx_strand_id
1 'polypeptide(L)'
;MCPPAHFSVTYSINPWMDPTKPVDLPLALAQWEDLRDRYRSLGHTVELLTPDPALPDMVFAANGATVVGGRVLGAKFAHAERSDEAAAHLSWFRRNGWPDDAVRLPEHVNEGEGDFAVTASWILAGRGFRSSPLAHGEAQEFFGRPVIGLELVDPRYYHLDTALCVLDDARDEVMYYPAAFSPGSRAVLARLFPDALIATEEDAAALGLNAVSDGLHVLLPQAAVGLFEPLRQRGFEPLGMDLGELLKGGGSVKCCTQELRPWIPSGRPDRA
;
A
#
# COMPACT_ATOMS: atom_id res chain seq x y z
N MET A 1 -0.70 -7.02 8.96
CA MET A 1 -0.67 -7.96 7.81
C MET A 1 -1.75 -9.03 8.00
N CYS A 2 -2.09 -9.81 6.99
CA CYS A 2 -3.02 -10.95 7.10
C CYS A 2 -2.35 -12.20 6.47
N PRO A 3 -2.25 -13.33 7.18
CA PRO A 3 -1.66 -14.56 6.63
C PRO A 3 -2.42 -15.06 5.39
N PRO A 4 -1.75 -15.58 4.35
CA PRO A 4 -2.39 -16.05 3.13
C PRO A 4 -3.04 -17.43 3.28
N ALA A 5 -3.61 -17.79 4.45
CA ALA A 5 -4.07 -19.16 4.75
C ALA A 5 -5.16 -19.69 3.79
N HIS A 6 -5.86 -18.79 3.10
CA HIS A 6 -6.93 -19.09 2.15
C HIS A 6 -6.70 -18.39 0.79
N PHE A 7 -5.48 -17.88 0.56
CA PHE A 7 -5.17 -17.13 -0.66
C PHE A 7 -5.30 -18.02 -1.89
N SER A 8 -6.02 -17.52 -2.89
CA SER A 8 -6.21 -18.19 -4.17
C SER A 8 -6.61 -17.18 -5.23
N VAL A 9 -6.27 -17.45 -6.49
CA VAL A 9 -6.69 -16.63 -7.64
C VAL A 9 -7.76 -17.41 -8.39
N THR A 10 -9.03 -17.18 -8.05
CA THR A 10 -10.19 -17.88 -8.62
C THR A 10 -11.06 -17.00 -9.53
N TYR A 11 -10.77 -15.71 -9.58
CA TYR A 11 -11.40 -14.69 -10.41
C TYR A 11 -10.35 -13.71 -10.94
N SER A 12 -10.74 -12.78 -11.80
CA SER A 12 -9.84 -11.76 -12.35
C SER A 12 -10.52 -10.38 -12.26
N ILE A 13 -9.98 -9.53 -11.38
CA ILE A 13 -10.41 -8.14 -11.17
C ILE A 13 -9.26 -7.14 -11.43
N ASN A 14 -8.14 -7.64 -11.96
CA ASN A 14 -7.00 -6.84 -12.44
C ASN A 14 -6.20 -7.63 -13.50
N PRO A 15 -5.36 -6.98 -14.32
CA PRO A 15 -4.63 -7.64 -15.41
C PRO A 15 -3.58 -8.68 -15.00
N TRP A 16 -3.18 -8.72 -13.72
CA TRP A 16 -2.20 -9.69 -13.21
C TRP A 16 -2.82 -11.03 -12.84
N MET A 17 -4.10 -11.02 -12.47
CA MET A 17 -4.85 -12.22 -12.07
C MET A 17 -5.16 -13.11 -13.26
N ASP A 18 -4.56 -14.30 -13.25
CA ASP A 18 -4.79 -15.38 -14.20
C ASP A 18 -5.29 -16.62 -13.46
N PRO A 19 -6.61 -16.89 -13.45
CA PRO A 19 -7.20 -18.05 -12.76
C PRO A 19 -6.69 -19.41 -13.27
N THR A 20 -5.99 -19.45 -14.41
CA THR A 20 -5.39 -20.68 -14.94
C THR A 20 -4.03 -21.01 -14.30
N LYS A 21 -3.45 -20.08 -13.54
CA LYS A 21 -2.18 -20.24 -12.82
C LYS A 21 -2.47 -20.41 -11.33
N PRO A 22 -2.54 -21.65 -10.81
CA PRO A 22 -2.82 -21.86 -9.41
C PRO A 22 -1.73 -21.28 -8.51
N VAL A 23 -2.15 -20.86 -7.32
CA VAL A 23 -1.26 -20.45 -6.22
C VAL A 23 -0.71 -21.69 -5.52
N ASP A 24 0.60 -21.74 -5.33
CA ASP A 24 1.25 -22.67 -4.41
C ASP A 24 1.13 -22.08 -3.00
N LEU A 25 0.12 -22.56 -2.25
CA LEU A 25 -0.22 -22.01 -0.95
C LEU A 25 0.90 -22.17 0.09
N PRO A 26 1.59 -23.33 0.22
CA PRO A 26 2.79 -23.45 1.05
C PRO A 26 3.88 -22.42 0.70
N LEU A 27 4.15 -22.20 -0.59
CA LEU A 27 5.14 -21.21 -1.01
C LEU A 27 4.68 -19.77 -0.72
N ALA A 28 3.41 -19.45 -0.98
CA ALA A 28 2.83 -18.14 -0.65
C ALA A 28 2.94 -17.83 0.85
N LEU A 29 2.68 -18.83 1.69
CA LEU A 29 2.86 -18.71 3.14
C LEU A 29 4.33 -18.45 3.49
N ALA A 30 5.27 -19.23 2.96
CA ALA A 30 6.69 -19.05 3.24
C ALA A 30 7.21 -17.66 2.81
N GLN A 31 6.80 -17.20 1.62
CA GLN A 31 7.13 -15.86 1.10
C GLN A 31 6.57 -14.74 1.98
N TRP A 32 5.30 -14.87 2.41
CA TRP A 32 4.68 -13.92 3.31
C TRP A 32 5.31 -13.92 4.71
N GLU A 33 5.71 -15.09 5.23
CA GLU A 33 6.40 -15.21 6.52
C GLU A 33 7.79 -14.59 6.49
N ASP A 34 8.53 -14.74 5.38
CA ASP A 34 9.82 -14.05 5.20
C ASP A 34 9.64 -12.52 5.24
N LEU A 35 8.60 -11.97 4.59
CA LEU A 35 8.28 -10.55 4.68
C LEU A 35 7.95 -10.12 6.13
N ARG A 36 7.07 -10.85 6.81
CA ARG A 36 6.71 -10.60 8.21
C ARG A 36 7.94 -10.61 9.12
N ASP A 37 8.78 -11.62 8.97
CA ASP A 37 9.94 -11.81 9.83
C ASP A 37 11.06 -10.83 9.50
N ARG A 38 11.14 -10.36 8.24
CA ARG A 38 11.99 -9.23 7.86
C ARG A 38 11.58 -7.96 8.61
N TYR A 39 10.31 -7.59 8.60
CA TYR A 39 9.83 -6.44 9.39
C TYR A 39 10.21 -6.55 10.87
N ARG A 40 9.99 -7.72 11.47
CA ARG A 40 10.34 -7.97 12.89
C ARG A 40 11.84 -7.86 13.14
N SER A 41 12.67 -8.35 12.22
CA SER A 41 14.13 -8.26 12.32
C SER A 41 14.64 -6.82 12.28
N LEU A 42 13.90 -5.92 11.63
CA LEU A 42 14.17 -4.48 11.57
C LEU A 42 13.60 -3.72 12.78
N GLY A 43 12.98 -4.41 13.73
CA GLY A 43 12.44 -3.81 14.96
C GLY A 43 10.98 -3.37 14.87
N HIS A 44 10.28 -3.68 13.77
CA HIS A 44 8.86 -3.36 13.63
C HIS A 44 7.97 -4.36 14.38
N THR A 45 6.84 -3.87 14.89
CA THR A 45 5.77 -4.75 15.40
C THR A 45 4.85 -5.11 14.25
N VAL A 46 4.58 -6.40 14.06
CA VAL A 46 3.66 -6.88 13.05
C VAL A 46 2.44 -7.50 13.71
N GLU A 47 1.32 -6.78 13.59
CA GLU A 47 0.00 -7.25 13.99
C GLU A 47 -0.69 -8.03 12.88
N LEU A 48 -1.52 -9.00 13.27
CA LEU A 48 -2.17 -9.93 12.35
C LEU A 48 -3.70 -9.77 12.35
N LEU A 49 -4.26 -9.68 11.16
CA LEU A 49 -5.68 -9.91 10.89
C LEU A 49 -5.91 -11.42 10.72
N THR A 50 -7.02 -11.92 11.24
CA THR A 50 -7.43 -13.32 11.04
C THR A 50 -7.97 -13.49 9.61
N PRO A 51 -7.42 -14.41 8.80
CA PRO A 51 -7.92 -14.63 7.45
C PRO A 51 -9.30 -15.32 7.47
N ASP A 52 -10.14 -15.02 6.49
CA ASP A 52 -11.44 -15.65 6.28
C ASP A 52 -11.41 -16.57 5.04
N PRO A 53 -11.84 -17.84 5.13
CA PRO A 53 -11.91 -18.74 3.98
C PRO A 53 -12.72 -18.24 2.78
N ALA A 54 -13.69 -17.35 3.01
CA ALA A 54 -14.51 -16.77 1.96
C ALA A 54 -13.84 -15.57 1.25
N LEU A 55 -12.75 -15.03 1.80
CA LEU A 55 -12.16 -13.75 1.38
C LEU A 55 -10.66 -13.92 1.07
N PRO A 56 -10.32 -14.51 -0.09
CA PRO A 56 -8.94 -14.89 -0.41
C PRO A 56 -7.98 -13.69 -0.50
N ASP A 57 -8.48 -12.52 -0.90
CA ASP A 57 -7.69 -11.29 -1.07
C ASP A 57 -7.40 -10.55 0.25
N MET A 58 -7.86 -11.04 1.41
CA MET A 58 -7.55 -10.43 2.72
C MET A 58 -6.05 -10.38 3.02
N VAL A 59 -5.23 -11.19 2.34
CA VAL A 59 -3.75 -11.10 2.39
C VAL A 59 -3.27 -9.69 2.04
N PHE A 60 -3.97 -8.99 1.13
CA PHE A 60 -3.68 -7.63 0.70
C PHE A 60 -4.22 -6.59 1.69
N ALA A 61 -3.63 -6.61 2.89
CA ALA A 61 -4.09 -5.84 4.03
C ALA A 61 -4.09 -4.32 3.83
N ALA A 62 -3.28 -3.79 2.91
CA ALA A 62 -3.22 -2.35 2.62
C ALA A 62 -4.56 -1.77 2.15
N ASN A 63 -5.43 -2.60 1.58
CA ASN A 63 -6.67 -2.11 1.00
C ASN A 63 -7.81 -1.94 2.01
N GLY A 64 -7.60 -2.30 3.28
CA GLY A 64 -8.68 -2.32 4.27
C GLY A 64 -8.97 -0.98 4.93
N ALA A 65 -7.99 -0.08 4.98
CA ALA A 65 -8.13 1.25 5.59
C ALA A 65 -6.98 2.18 5.19
N THR A 66 -7.11 3.45 5.55
CA THR A 66 -5.99 4.41 5.60
C THR A 66 -5.88 4.96 7.00
N VAL A 67 -4.65 5.07 7.51
CA VAL A 67 -4.40 5.57 8.86
C VAL A 67 -3.47 6.78 8.85
N VAL A 68 -3.92 7.88 9.43
CA VAL A 68 -3.16 9.14 9.54
C VAL A 68 -3.33 9.70 10.95
N GLY A 69 -2.22 9.88 11.66
CA GLY A 69 -2.20 10.53 12.98
C GLY A 69 -3.12 9.86 14.01
N GLY A 70 -3.22 8.53 14.00
CA GLY A 70 -4.11 7.80 14.90
C GLY A 70 -5.60 7.86 14.55
N ARG A 71 -5.97 8.29 13.34
CA ARG A 71 -7.34 8.22 12.82
C ARG A 71 -7.40 7.25 11.65
N VAL A 72 -8.51 6.52 11.54
CA VAL A 72 -8.70 5.41 10.59
C VAL A 72 -9.90 5.71 9.70
N LEU A 73 -9.68 5.77 8.39
CA LEU A 73 -10.76 5.73 7.40
C LEU A 73 -10.82 4.32 6.83
N GLY A 74 -11.95 3.64 6.98
CA GLY A 74 -12.15 2.31 6.39
C GLY A 74 -12.25 2.35 4.87
N ALA A 75 -12.08 1.19 4.25
CA ALA A 75 -12.26 1.02 2.81
C ALA A 75 -13.70 0.69 2.42
N LYS A 76 -14.05 1.04 1.18
CA LYS A 76 -15.27 0.65 0.48
C LYS A 76 -14.86 0.23 -0.91
N PHE A 77 -14.76 -1.09 -1.10
CA PHE A 77 -14.21 -1.70 -2.31
C PHE A 77 -15.06 -1.43 -3.55
N ALA A 78 -14.40 -1.31 -4.70
CA ALA A 78 -15.08 -1.14 -5.99
C ALA A 78 -15.73 -2.44 -6.48
N HIS A 79 -15.15 -3.59 -6.11
CA HIS A 79 -15.57 -4.91 -6.54
C HIS A 79 -16.34 -5.66 -5.43
N ALA A 80 -17.38 -6.38 -5.83
CA ALA A 80 -18.25 -7.11 -4.91
C ALA A 80 -17.48 -8.24 -4.20
N GLU A 81 -16.54 -8.85 -4.91
CA GLU A 81 -15.66 -9.94 -4.46
C GLU A 81 -14.88 -9.59 -3.17
N ARG A 82 -14.57 -8.31 -2.96
CA ARG A 82 -13.80 -7.81 -1.81
C ARG A 82 -14.64 -7.02 -0.80
N SER A 83 -15.92 -6.77 -1.07
CA SER A 83 -16.75 -5.87 -0.25
C SER A 83 -16.83 -6.29 1.22
N ASP A 84 -16.89 -7.59 1.49
CA ASP A 84 -17.02 -8.12 2.85
C ASP A 84 -15.73 -8.01 3.68
N GLU A 85 -14.57 -7.80 3.03
CA GLU A 85 -13.29 -7.57 3.71
C GLU A 85 -13.32 -6.29 4.56
N ALA A 86 -14.06 -5.26 4.13
CA ALA A 86 -14.13 -3.96 4.79
C ALA A 86 -14.59 -4.09 6.26
N ALA A 87 -15.57 -4.96 6.51
CA ALA A 87 -16.07 -5.20 7.85
C ALA A 87 -15.02 -5.90 8.74
N ALA A 88 -14.28 -6.87 8.18
CA ALA A 88 -13.23 -7.58 8.90
C ALA A 88 -12.09 -6.63 9.32
N HIS A 89 -11.65 -5.75 8.42
CA HIS A 89 -10.62 -4.75 8.69
C HIS A 89 -11.04 -3.75 9.77
N LEU A 90 -12.21 -3.13 9.63
CA LEU A 90 -12.70 -2.17 10.64
C LEU A 90 -12.92 -2.82 12.01
N SER A 91 -13.42 -4.05 12.02
CA SER A 91 -13.60 -4.79 13.26
C SER A 91 -12.26 -5.13 13.93
N TRP A 92 -11.19 -5.31 13.15
CA TRP A 92 -9.85 -5.49 13.70
C TRP A 92 -9.37 -4.22 14.41
N PHE A 93 -9.51 -3.03 13.82
CA PHE A 93 -9.12 -1.78 14.48
C PHE A 93 -9.85 -1.60 15.82
N ARG A 94 -11.18 -1.74 15.84
CA ARG A 94 -11.98 -1.59 17.07
C ARG A 94 -11.57 -2.55 18.18
N ARG A 95 -11.24 -3.80 17.85
CA ARG A 95 -10.80 -4.80 18.85
C ARG A 95 -9.37 -4.54 19.35
N ASN A 96 -8.54 -3.84 18.59
CA ASN A 96 -7.13 -3.58 18.91
C ASN A 96 -6.91 -2.18 19.51
N GLY A 97 -7.90 -1.67 20.26
CA GLY A 97 -7.73 -0.48 21.09
C GLY A 97 -7.86 0.86 20.37
N TRP A 98 -8.29 0.86 19.10
CA TRP A 98 -8.62 2.09 18.39
C TRP A 98 -9.99 2.61 18.85
N PRO A 99 -10.08 3.85 19.32
CA PRO A 99 -11.34 4.36 19.86
C PRO A 99 -12.35 4.60 18.73
N ASP A 100 -13.64 4.41 19.03
CA ASP A 100 -14.71 4.45 18.01
C ASP A 100 -14.80 5.80 17.28
N ASP A 101 -14.46 6.90 17.95
CA ASP A 101 -14.44 8.25 17.36
C ASP A 101 -13.25 8.49 16.42
N ALA A 102 -12.19 7.68 16.53
CA ALA A 102 -11.07 7.69 15.59
C ALA A 102 -11.32 6.82 14.34
N VAL A 103 -12.35 5.97 14.33
CA VAL A 103 -12.63 5.04 13.23
C VAL A 103 -13.86 5.48 12.42
N ARG A 104 -13.65 5.82 11.15
CA ARG A 104 -14.70 6.29 10.23
C ARG A 104 -15.05 5.22 9.20
N LEU A 105 -16.35 4.95 9.07
CA LEU A 105 -16.90 4.25 7.91
C LEU A 105 -16.86 5.19 6.69
N PRO A 106 -16.39 4.72 5.53
CA PRO A 106 -16.33 5.54 4.32
C PRO A 106 -17.70 5.73 3.67
N GLU A 107 -17.93 6.91 3.12
CA GLU A 107 -19.09 7.25 2.30
C GLU A 107 -18.82 6.89 0.83
N HIS A 108 -17.61 7.16 0.35
CA HIS A 108 -17.19 6.95 -1.03
C HIS A 108 -16.25 5.76 -1.22
N VAL A 109 -16.28 5.19 -2.43
CA VAL A 109 -15.41 4.06 -2.82
C VAL A 109 -13.95 4.47 -2.70
N ASN A 110 -13.21 3.76 -1.86
CA ASN A 110 -11.77 3.88 -1.69
C ASN A 110 -11.19 2.52 -1.27
N GLU A 111 -9.98 2.21 -1.71
CA GLU A 111 -9.30 0.95 -1.38
C GLU A 111 -8.05 1.19 -0.51
N GLY A 112 -8.22 2.03 0.52
CA GLY A 112 -7.26 2.22 1.59
C GLY A 112 -5.89 2.69 1.13
N GLU A 113 -4.84 2.19 1.77
CA GLU A 113 -3.44 2.46 1.43
C GLU A 113 -2.99 1.90 0.09
N GLY A 114 -3.81 1.10 -0.58
CA GLY A 114 -3.59 0.76 -1.99
C GLY A 114 -3.70 1.99 -2.89
N ASP A 115 -4.63 2.89 -2.59
CA ASP A 115 -4.86 4.11 -3.38
C ASP A 115 -4.49 5.41 -2.64
N PHE A 116 -4.31 5.37 -1.32
CA PHE A 116 -3.91 6.54 -0.51
C PHE A 116 -2.52 6.34 0.08
N ALA A 117 -1.53 7.01 -0.52
CA ALA A 117 -0.17 7.05 -0.01
C ALA A 117 0.03 8.27 0.89
N VAL A 118 0.43 8.04 2.14
CA VAL A 118 0.53 9.07 3.18
C VAL A 118 1.96 9.57 3.29
N THR A 119 2.16 10.88 3.19
CA THR A 119 3.42 11.57 3.48
C THR A 119 3.24 12.49 4.71
N ALA A 120 4.29 13.18 5.16
CA ALA A 120 4.15 14.18 6.22
C ALA A 120 3.22 15.32 5.81
N SER A 121 3.38 15.84 4.59
CA SER A 121 2.64 17.00 4.10
C SER A 121 1.33 16.66 3.39
N TRP A 122 1.24 15.49 2.74
CA TRP A 122 0.16 15.18 1.79
C TRP A 122 -0.43 13.78 2.03
N ILE A 123 -1.64 13.59 1.52
CA ILE A 123 -2.13 12.27 1.13
C ILE A 123 -2.20 12.28 -0.39
N LEU A 124 -1.39 11.46 -1.05
CA LEU A 124 -1.45 11.25 -2.49
C LEU A 124 -2.54 10.21 -2.75
N ALA A 125 -3.49 10.54 -3.63
CA ALA A 125 -4.71 9.77 -3.78
C ALA A 125 -4.96 9.34 -5.23
N GLY A 126 -4.84 8.05 -5.49
CA GLY A 126 -5.13 7.41 -6.77
C GLY A 126 -6.61 7.56 -7.17
N ARG A 127 -6.83 7.67 -8.47
CA ARG A 127 -8.14 7.56 -9.13
C ARG A 127 -7.97 6.98 -10.53
N GLY A 128 -9.07 6.50 -11.11
CA GLY A 128 -9.13 6.05 -12.51
C GLY A 128 -9.65 4.62 -12.63
N PHE A 129 -9.28 3.74 -11.70
CA PHE A 129 -9.67 2.33 -11.72
C PHE A 129 -10.48 1.91 -10.50
N ARG A 130 -9.98 2.14 -9.28
CA ARG A 130 -10.60 1.66 -8.03
C ARG A 130 -11.24 2.78 -7.23
N SER A 131 -10.44 3.66 -6.62
CA SER A 131 -10.97 4.73 -5.78
C SER A 131 -11.70 5.83 -6.58
N SER A 132 -12.81 6.30 -6.01
CA SER A 132 -13.60 7.41 -6.55
C SER A 132 -12.94 8.76 -6.24
N PRO A 133 -12.94 9.74 -7.17
CA PRO A 133 -12.46 11.09 -6.87
C PRO A 133 -13.20 11.77 -5.71
N LEU A 134 -14.43 11.35 -5.40
CA LEU A 134 -15.20 11.88 -4.25
C LEU A 134 -14.58 11.49 -2.90
N ALA A 135 -13.91 10.33 -2.83
CA ALA A 135 -13.24 9.88 -1.62
C ALA A 135 -12.04 10.77 -1.25
N HIS A 136 -11.50 11.54 -2.21
CA HIS A 136 -10.38 12.46 -1.96
C HIS A 136 -10.79 13.61 -1.05
N GLY A 137 -11.98 14.19 -1.30
CA GLY A 137 -12.54 15.23 -0.44
C GLY A 137 -12.90 14.71 0.95
N GLU A 138 -13.51 13.51 1.01
CA GLU A 138 -13.80 12.82 2.27
C GLU A 138 -12.54 12.58 3.11
N ALA A 139 -11.49 12.05 2.51
CA ALA A 139 -10.22 11.81 3.18
C ALA A 139 -9.59 13.12 3.68
N GLN A 140 -9.66 14.21 2.90
CA GLN A 140 -9.13 15.50 3.31
C GLN A 140 -9.85 16.06 4.53
N GLU A 141 -11.18 16.10 4.49
CA GLU A 141 -12.01 16.61 5.60
C GLU A 141 -11.86 15.72 6.84
N PHE A 142 -11.78 14.40 6.65
CA PHE A 142 -11.58 13.50 7.77
C PHE A 142 -10.18 13.68 8.36
N PHE A 143 -9.10 13.55 7.60
CA PHE A 143 -7.74 13.56 8.17
C PHE A 143 -7.18 14.95 8.46
N GLY A 144 -7.74 16.02 7.90
CA GLY A 144 -7.18 17.36 8.00
C GLY A 144 -5.82 17.51 7.33
N ARG A 145 -5.49 16.61 6.38
CA ARG A 145 -4.26 16.64 5.58
C ARG A 145 -4.62 16.90 4.12
N PRO A 146 -3.94 17.83 3.42
CA PRO A 146 -4.24 18.09 2.02
C PRO A 146 -4.13 16.82 1.16
N VAL A 147 -5.16 16.58 0.34
CA VAL A 147 -5.23 15.41 -0.54
C VAL A 147 -4.96 15.81 -1.98
N ILE A 148 -4.00 15.15 -2.62
CA ILE A 148 -3.59 15.41 -4.00
C ILE A 148 -4.06 14.25 -4.88
N GLY A 149 -5.06 14.51 -5.71
CA GLY A 149 -5.59 13.52 -6.65
C GLY A 149 -4.64 13.22 -7.82
N LEU A 150 -4.34 11.94 -8.05
CA LEU A 150 -3.47 11.44 -9.10
C LEU A 150 -4.23 10.43 -9.99
N GLU A 151 -4.32 10.71 -11.28
CA GLU A 151 -5.05 9.90 -12.24
C GLU A 151 -4.15 8.84 -12.87
N LEU A 152 -4.45 7.59 -12.58
CA LEU A 152 -3.84 6.40 -13.15
C LEU A 152 -4.47 6.12 -14.51
N VAL A 153 -3.63 5.84 -15.52
CA VAL A 153 -4.07 5.66 -16.92
C VAL A 153 -3.73 4.30 -17.51
N ASP A 154 -2.93 3.49 -16.81
CA ASP A 154 -2.54 2.15 -17.23
C ASP A 154 -3.13 1.12 -16.25
N PRO A 155 -4.01 0.21 -16.71
CA PRO A 155 -4.70 -0.74 -15.85
C PRO A 155 -3.78 -1.77 -15.20
N ARG A 156 -2.53 -1.92 -15.67
CA ARG A 156 -1.51 -2.72 -14.95
C ARG A 156 -1.20 -2.12 -13.58
N TYR A 157 -1.33 -0.81 -13.45
CA TYR A 157 -1.09 -0.06 -12.22
C TYR A 157 -2.40 0.51 -11.67
N TYR A 158 -3.34 -0.40 -11.38
CA TYR A 158 -4.72 -0.07 -11.02
C TYR A 158 -4.89 0.53 -9.62
N HIS A 159 -3.89 0.39 -8.77
CA HIS A 159 -3.76 1.02 -7.46
C HIS A 159 -2.56 1.96 -7.43
N LEU A 160 -2.65 3.06 -6.69
CA LEU A 160 -1.54 4.01 -6.55
C LEU A 160 -0.25 3.33 -6.06
N ASP A 161 -0.34 2.42 -5.10
CA ASP A 161 0.79 1.70 -4.50
C ASP A 161 1.51 0.75 -5.48
N THR A 162 0.98 0.53 -6.67
CA THR A 162 1.66 -0.22 -7.75
C THR A 162 2.47 0.70 -8.67
N ALA A 163 2.29 2.01 -8.57
CA ALA A 163 2.95 3.02 -9.40
C ALA A 163 3.74 4.06 -8.61
N LEU A 164 3.55 4.17 -7.29
CA LEU A 164 4.19 5.14 -6.41
C LEU A 164 4.45 4.53 -5.03
N CYS A 165 5.63 4.81 -4.48
CA CYS A 165 6.01 4.47 -3.11
C CYS A 165 6.50 5.73 -2.38
N VAL A 166 6.12 5.87 -1.12
CA VAL A 166 6.71 6.86 -0.20
C VAL A 166 7.95 6.24 0.42
N LEU A 167 9.11 6.86 0.20
CA LEU A 167 10.40 6.39 0.68
C LEU A 167 10.76 6.97 2.06
N ASP A 168 10.43 8.24 2.29
CA ASP A 168 10.63 8.91 3.58
C ASP A 168 9.44 9.85 3.78
N ASP A 169 8.56 9.52 4.73
CA ASP A 169 7.39 10.32 4.99
C ASP A 169 7.74 11.68 5.61
N ALA A 170 8.73 11.73 6.51
CA ALA A 170 9.20 12.94 7.18
C ALA A 170 9.83 13.96 6.21
N ARG A 171 10.40 13.47 5.10
CA ARG A 171 10.98 14.32 4.02
C ARG A 171 10.09 14.44 2.80
N ASP A 172 8.91 13.81 2.81
CA ASP A 172 8.04 13.70 1.64
C ASP A 172 8.77 13.13 0.40
N GLU A 173 9.74 12.22 0.58
CA GLU A 173 10.48 11.61 -0.52
C GLU A 173 9.69 10.43 -1.10
N VAL A 174 9.61 10.38 -2.44
CA VAL A 174 8.85 9.35 -3.16
C VAL A 174 9.66 8.76 -4.31
N MET A 175 9.29 7.55 -4.72
CA MET A 175 9.60 7.03 -6.04
C MET A 175 8.32 6.74 -6.82
N TYR A 176 8.34 6.91 -8.14
CA TYR A 176 7.17 6.60 -8.96
C TYR A 176 7.53 6.25 -10.41
N TYR A 177 6.60 5.57 -11.09
CA TYR A 177 6.67 5.28 -12.51
C TYR A 177 5.81 6.27 -13.32
N PRO A 178 6.40 7.20 -14.10
CA PRO A 178 5.65 8.30 -14.71
C PRO A 178 4.56 7.85 -15.69
N ALA A 179 4.78 6.79 -16.48
CA ALA A 179 3.84 6.42 -17.53
C ALA A 179 2.53 5.82 -17.00
N ALA A 180 2.46 5.46 -15.71
CA ALA A 180 1.21 5.07 -15.06
C ALA A 180 0.24 6.26 -14.86
N PHE A 181 0.71 7.51 -14.99
CA PHE A 181 -0.06 8.71 -14.66
C PHE A 181 -0.43 9.57 -15.87
N SER A 182 -1.58 10.24 -15.78
CA SER A 182 -2.01 11.23 -16.79
C SER A 182 -0.98 12.37 -16.94
N PRO A 183 -0.96 13.10 -18.07
CA PRO A 183 -0.08 14.28 -18.23
C PRO A 183 -0.22 15.31 -17.10
N GLY A 184 -1.44 15.56 -16.62
CA GLY A 184 -1.69 16.49 -15.51
C GLY A 184 -1.11 16.00 -14.19
N SER A 185 -1.33 14.72 -13.85
CA SER A 185 -0.80 14.12 -12.63
C SER A 185 0.73 14.04 -12.65
N ARG A 186 1.35 13.78 -13.81
CA ARG A 186 2.81 13.85 -13.98
C ARG A 186 3.35 15.27 -13.72
N ALA A 187 2.67 16.30 -14.21
CA ALA A 187 3.08 17.69 -13.95
C ALA A 187 2.96 18.07 -12.47
N VAL A 188 1.91 17.59 -11.79
CA VAL A 188 1.75 17.76 -10.33
C VAL A 188 2.87 17.05 -9.56
N LEU A 189 3.14 15.77 -9.88
CA LEU A 189 4.20 14.99 -9.24
C LEU A 189 5.58 15.66 -9.42
N ALA A 190 5.93 16.06 -10.65
CA ALA A 190 7.19 16.74 -10.92
C ALA A 190 7.32 18.09 -10.19
N ARG A 191 6.19 18.77 -9.91
CA ARG A 191 6.18 20.04 -9.19
C ARG A 191 6.33 19.85 -7.67
N LEU A 192 5.65 18.85 -7.11
CA LEU A 192 5.65 18.58 -5.67
C LEU A 192 6.89 17.80 -5.23
N PHE A 193 7.39 16.90 -6.08
CA PHE A 193 8.50 15.98 -5.81
C PHE A 193 9.57 16.08 -6.91
N PRO A 194 10.24 17.23 -7.06
CA PRO A 194 11.23 17.43 -8.14
C PRO A 194 12.42 16.46 -8.06
N ASP A 195 12.72 15.97 -6.84
CA ASP A 195 13.82 15.06 -6.58
C ASP A 195 13.38 13.59 -6.50
N ALA A 196 12.14 13.25 -6.86
CA ALA A 196 11.64 11.88 -6.81
C ALA A 196 12.53 10.90 -7.58
N LEU A 197 12.65 9.67 -7.07
CA LEU A 197 13.31 8.60 -7.80
C LEU A 197 12.35 8.08 -8.88
N ILE A 198 12.79 8.13 -10.14
CA ILE A 198 11.97 7.74 -11.28
C ILE A 198 12.26 6.29 -11.65
N ALA A 199 11.26 5.44 -11.53
CA ALA A 199 11.36 4.03 -11.90
C ALA A 199 11.31 3.83 -13.42
N THR A 200 11.97 2.77 -13.90
CA THR A 200 11.91 2.32 -15.30
C THR A 200 10.62 1.52 -15.56
N GLU A 201 10.32 1.24 -16.84
CA GLU A 201 9.19 0.35 -17.16
C GLU A 201 9.46 -1.07 -16.67
N GLU A 202 10.70 -1.55 -16.76
CA GLU A 202 11.12 -2.87 -16.32
C GLU A 202 10.93 -3.04 -14.80
N ASP A 203 11.33 -2.04 -14.02
CA ASP A 203 11.15 -2.06 -12.57
C ASP A 203 9.67 -1.98 -12.17
N ALA A 204 8.89 -1.16 -12.86
CA ALA A 204 7.46 -1.04 -12.63
C ALA A 204 6.72 -2.34 -12.98
N ALA A 205 7.08 -3.00 -14.09
CA ALA A 205 6.54 -4.29 -14.49
C ALA A 205 6.91 -5.43 -13.52
N ALA A 206 7.98 -5.25 -12.73
CA ALA A 206 8.34 -6.14 -11.63
C ALA A 206 7.62 -5.80 -10.30
N LEU A 207 6.63 -4.90 -10.34
CA LEU A 207 5.96 -4.30 -9.17
C LEU A 207 6.92 -3.59 -8.20
N GLY A 208 8.05 -3.07 -8.70
CA GLY A 208 9.09 -2.43 -7.88
C GLY A 208 8.62 -1.27 -7.00
N LEU A 209 7.51 -0.62 -7.38
CA LEU A 209 6.89 0.47 -6.64
C LEU A 209 5.95 -0.02 -5.53
N ASN A 210 5.55 -1.29 -5.55
CA ASN A 210 4.77 -1.91 -4.48
C ASN A 210 5.67 -2.30 -3.31
N ALA A 211 6.31 -1.28 -2.74
CA ALA A 211 7.35 -1.34 -1.74
C ALA A 211 6.93 -0.62 -0.45
N VAL A 212 7.56 -1.00 0.66
CA VAL A 212 7.39 -0.32 1.97
C VAL A 212 8.75 0.20 2.40
N SER A 213 8.79 1.45 2.87
CA SER A 213 9.98 2.06 3.45
C SER A 213 9.72 2.49 4.88
N ASP A 214 10.72 2.31 5.75
CA ASP A 214 10.71 2.87 7.12
C ASP A 214 11.58 4.14 7.27
N GLY A 215 11.94 4.76 6.14
CA GLY A 215 12.82 5.93 6.07
C GLY A 215 14.31 5.58 5.97
N LEU A 216 14.67 4.29 6.09
CA LEU A 216 16.01 3.78 5.83
C LEU A 216 15.96 2.51 4.97
N HIS A 217 15.27 1.49 5.45
CA HIS A 217 15.15 0.21 4.76
C HIS A 217 13.97 0.25 3.80
N VAL A 218 14.22 -0.13 2.54
CA VAL A 218 13.18 -0.19 1.49
C VAL A 218 12.97 -1.64 1.11
N LEU A 219 11.87 -2.23 1.57
CA LEU A 219 11.49 -3.59 1.19
C LEU A 219 10.71 -3.54 -0.11
N LEU A 220 11.26 -4.15 -1.16
CA LEU A 220 10.72 -4.11 -2.52
C LEU A 220 10.90 -5.47 -3.23
N PRO A 221 10.15 -5.76 -4.30
CA PRO A 221 10.34 -6.98 -5.07
C PRO A 221 11.78 -7.17 -5.55
N GLN A 222 12.36 -8.34 -5.29
CA GLN A 222 13.75 -8.63 -5.68
C GLN A 222 14.00 -8.57 -7.20
N ALA A 223 12.94 -8.69 -8.01
CA ALA A 223 13.02 -8.60 -9.47
C ALA A 223 13.18 -7.17 -10.00
N ALA A 224 12.88 -6.14 -9.21
CA ALA A 224 13.04 -4.72 -9.57
C ALA A 224 14.49 -4.26 -9.40
N VAL A 225 15.41 -4.97 -10.08
CA VAL A 225 16.86 -4.84 -9.90
C VAL A 225 17.39 -3.43 -10.19
N GLY A 226 16.70 -2.67 -11.05
CA GLY A 226 17.08 -1.31 -11.44
C GLY A 226 16.92 -0.30 -10.31
N LEU A 227 16.07 -0.58 -9.31
CA LEU A 227 15.82 0.33 -8.18
C LEU A 227 16.88 0.25 -7.07
N PHE A 228 17.60 -0.87 -6.95
CA PHE A 228 18.50 -1.09 -5.80
C PHE A 228 19.65 -0.08 -5.74
N GLU A 229 20.38 0.11 -6.83
CA GLU A 229 21.53 1.02 -6.82
C GLU A 229 21.13 2.50 -6.67
N PRO A 230 20.10 3.01 -7.39
CA PRO A 230 19.58 4.36 -7.16
C PRO A 230 19.10 4.62 -5.72
N LEU A 231 18.48 3.62 -5.07
CA LEU A 231 18.08 3.74 -3.65
C LEU A 231 19.31 3.85 -2.74
N ARG A 232 20.35 3.02 -2.94
CA ARG A 232 21.60 3.10 -2.16
C ARG A 232 22.29 4.44 -2.32
N GLN A 233 22.32 4.99 -3.53
CA GLN A 233 22.93 6.30 -3.79
C GLN A 233 22.23 7.45 -3.05
N ARG A 234 20.96 7.26 -2.68
CA ARG A 234 20.17 8.20 -1.87
C ARG A 234 20.28 7.94 -0.36
N GLY A 235 21.03 6.90 0.05
CA GLY A 235 21.25 6.55 1.45
C GLY A 235 20.23 5.56 2.03
N PHE A 236 19.37 4.97 1.21
CA PHE A 236 18.48 3.89 1.62
C PHE A 236 19.18 2.53 1.59
N GLU A 237 18.65 1.58 2.35
CA GLU A 237 19.03 0.17 2.36
C GLU A 237 17.94 -0.69 1.67
N PRO A 238 18.03 -0.93 0.35
CA PRO A 238 17.03 -1.73 -0.36
C PRO A 238 17.19 -3.22 -0.04
N LEU A 239 16.07 -3.86 0.30
CA LEU A 239 15.95 -5.25 0.70
C LEU A 239 14.99 -5.98 -0.25
N GLY A 240 15.53 -6.89 -1.05
CA GLY A 240 14.75 -7.67 -2.02
C GLY A 240 13.90 -8.72 -1.34
N MET A 241 12.61 -8.74 -1.66
CA MET A 241 11.64 -9.72 -1.20
C MET A 241 11.16 -10.61 -2.35
N ASP A 242 11.05 -11.92 -2.10
CA ASP A 242 10.38 -12.85 -3.02
C ASP A 242 8.90 -13.00 -2.65
N LEU A 243 8.02 -12.54 -3.53
CA LEU A 243 6.56 -12.58 -3.36
C LEU A 243 5.87 -13.10 -4.62
N GLY A 244 6.55 -13.98 -5.37
CA GLY A 244 6.08 -14.46 -6.67
C GLY A 244 4.68 -15.09 -6.66
N GLU A 245 4.29 -15.75 -5.57
CA GLU A 245 2.94 -16.32 -5.45
C GLU A 245 1.89 -15.24 -5.20
N LEU A 246 2.19 -14.25 -4.36
CA LEU A 246 1.29 -13.12 -4.06
C LEU A 246 1.14 -12.20 -5.29
N LEU A 247 2.19 -12.08 -6.11
CA LEU A 247 2.18 -11.35 -7.38
C LEU A 247 1.11 -11.88 -8.35
N LYS A 248 0.75 -13.17 -8.28
CA LYS A 248 -0.35 -13.73 -9.09
C LYS A 248 -1.72 -13.08 -8.79
N GLY A 249 -1.89 -12.51 -7.59
CA GLY A 249 -3.05 -11.67 -7.23
C GLY A 249 -2.92 -10.21 -7.66
N GLY A 250 -1.77 -9.81 -8.21
CA GLY A 250 -1.48 -8.44 -8.61
C GLY A 250 -1.05 -7.52 -7.46
N GLY A 251 -0.39 -8.07 -6.43
CA GLY A 251 0.13 -7.33 -5.30
C GLY A 251 1.47 -7.87 -4.80
N SER A 252 2.20 -7.06 -4.02
CA SER A 252 3.49 -7.41 -3.45
C SER A 252 3.65 -6.83 -2.04
N VAL A 253 4.84 -6.33 -1.68
CA VAL A 253 5.22 -5.92 -0.31
C VAL A 253 4.22 -4.95 0.29
N LYS A 254 3.92 -3.86 -0.42
CA LYS A 254 3.00 -2.83 0.07
C LYS A 254 1.57 -3.34 0.17
N CYS A 255 1.06 -4.04 -0.85
CA CYS A 255 -0.29 -4.60 -0.80
C CYS A 255 -0.50 -5.49 0.44
N CYS A 256 0.51 -6.27 0.85
CA CYS A 256 0.44 -7.14 2.03
C CYS A 256 0.49 -6.39 3.37
N THR A 257 0.72 -5.08 3.37
CA THR A 257 1.15 -4.30 4.53
C THR A 257 0.32 -3.03 4.72
N GLN A 258 -0.55 -3.04 5.72
CA GLN A 258 -1.20 -1.85 6.28
C GLN A 258 -0.28 -1.21 7.33
N GLU A 259 0.07 0.06 7.14
CA GLU A 259 0.77 0.82 8.17
C GLU A 259 -0.22 1.41 9.18
N LEU A 260 0.02 1.20 10.47
CA LEU A 260 -0.95 1.57 11.51
C LEU A 260 -0.82 3.00 12.01
N ARG A 261 0.31 3.70 11.82
CA ARG A 261 0.54 5.12 12.22
C ARG A 261 -0.27 5.60 13.44
N PRO A 262 -0.14 4.94 14.62
CA PRO A 262 -0.92 5.30 15.80
C PRO A 262 -0.58 6.71 16.25
N TRP A 263 -1.53 7.36 16.94
CA TRP A 263 -1.22 8.64 17.58
C TRP A 263 -0.18 8.40 18.69
N ILE A 264 0.98 9.04 18.55
CA ILE A 264 1.99 9.07 19.60
C ILE A 264 1.80 10.39 20.35
N PRO A 265 1.37 10.39 21.63
CA PRO A 265 1.35 11.59 22.43
C PRO A 265 2.72 12.25 22.40
N SER A 266 2.79 13.53 22.05
CA SER A 266 4.04 14.30 22.05
C SER A 266 4.68 14.23 23.45
N GLY A 267 5.70 13.39 23.60
CA GLY A 267 6.21 13.00 24.92
C GLY A 267 7.53 12.25 24.96
N ARG A 268 8.33 12.23 23.87
CA ARG A 268 9.77 11.94 23.95
C ARG A 268 10.58 12.89 23.06
N PRO A 269 11.78 13.29 23.51
CA PRO A 269 12.52 14.40 22.93
C PRO A 269 13.14 14.03 21.59
N ASP A 270 13.43 15.06 20.79
CA ASP A 270 14.30 14.99 19.63
C ASP A 270 15.49 14.05 19.88
N ARG A 271 15.66 13.08 18.98
CA ARG A 271 16.92 12.34 18.89
C ARG A 271 17.97 13.35 18.45
N ALA A 272 18.83 13.73 19.39
CA ALA A 272 20.11 14.40 19.13
C ALA A 272 21.06 13.47 18.36
#